data_AF-A0A131MCQ1-F1
#
_entry.id   AF-A0A131MCQ1-F1
#
_cell.length_a   1.000
_cell.length_b   1.000
_cell.length_c   1.000
_cell.angle_alpha   90.00
_cell.angle_beta   90.00
_cell.angle_gamma   90.00
#
_symmetry.space_group_name_H-M   'P 1'
#
loop_
_entity.id
_entity.type
_entity.pdbx_description
1 polymer ?
#
loop_
_entity_poly.entity_id
_entity_poly.type
_entity_poly.pdbx_seq_one_letter_code
_entity_poly.pdbx_strand_id
1 'polypeptide(L)'
;MPEIFVLFDKPNAVYAAGQKISGRVVFSTASQQNPRWIDVQLHGRSHTFFTRQESETKTNSKGESETKTHTVHYTATAKHLDTAVPLWRKTDKAARLLPGKYEWQFWFQLPCSVLPPSFEGNNGNIRYWVRAEVSRSWKFNIVDESSFEIAPFLDLNTMPIARTPLDGFAVKNLGCCCFRNGNVEA
;
A
#
# COMPACT_ATOMS: atom_id res chain seq x y z
N MET A 1 22.97 -10.74 11.03
CA MET A 1 23.01 -10.46 9.57
C MET A 1 22.90 -8.95 9.40
N PRO A 2 23.27 -8.34 8.25
CA PRO A 2 22.99 -6.92 8.06
C PRO A 2 21.48 -6.66 8.02
N GLU A 3 21.01 -5.63 8.71
CA GLU A 3 19.61 -5.27 8.90
C GLU A 3 19.43 -3.77 8.64
N ILE A 4 18.29 -3.40 8.05
CA ILE A 4 17.90 -2.01 7.83
C ILE A 4 16.50 -1.78 8.38
N PHE A 5 16.25 -0.59 8.93
CA PHE A 5 14.95 -0.20 9.48
C PHE A 5 14.61 1.23 9.08
N VAL A 6 13.35 1.46 8.71
CA VAL A 6 12.75 2.79 8.55
C VAL A 6 12.01 3.14 9.84
N LEU A 7 12.31 4.30 10.42
CA LEU A 7 11.68 4.80 11.63
C LEU A 7 11.08 6.17 11.36
N PHE A 8 9.76 6.32 11.52
CA PHE A 8 9.10 7.62 11.42
C PHE A 8 9.26 8.44 12.71
N ASP A 9 9.40 9.76 12.57
CA ASP A 9 9.42 10.66 13.73
C ASP A 9 8.03 10.79 14.37
N LYS A 10 6.96 10.66 13.58
CA LYS A 10 5.57 10.72 14.04
C LYS A 10 5.11 9.33 14.51
N PRO A 11 4.78 9.12 15.79
CA PRO A 11 4.49 7.78 16.33
C PRO A 11 3.34 7.04 15.65
N ASN A 12 2.28 7.74 15.28
CA ASN A 12 1.11 7.13 14.66
C ASN A 12 1.23 6.98 13.13
N ALA A 13 2.25 7.58 12.52
CA ALA A 13 2.45 7.58 11.06
C ALA A 13 1.19 7.93 10.24
N VAL A 14 0.33 8.84 10.73
CA VAL A 14 -0.84 9.34 9.99
C VAL A 14 -0.55 10.75 9.49
N TYR A 15 -0.78 11.04 8.22
CA TYR A 15 -0.48 12.33 7.59
C TYR A 15 -1.65 12.82 6.72
N ALA A 16 -1.64 14.11 6.41
CA ALA A 16 -2.53 14.73 5.43
C ALA A 16 -1.73 15.27 4.24
N ALA A 17 -2.41 15.56 3.12
CA ALA A 17 -1.81 16.22 1.98
C ALA A 17 -1.07 17.51 2.40
N GLY A 18 0.08 17.79 1.77
CA GLY A 18 0.92 18.94 2.12
C GLY A 18 1.75 18.79 3.41
N GLN A 19 1.58 17.72 4.20
CA GLN A 19 2.42 17.51 5.39
C GLN A 19 3.81 16.97 5.02
N LYS A 20 4.78 17.25 5.89
CA LYS A 20 6.12 16.68 5.82
C LYS A 20 6.16 15.33 6.54
N ILE A 21 6.65 14.30 5.85
CA ILE A 21 7.03 13.03 6.44
C ILE A 21 8.52 13.12 6.77
N SER A 22 8.92 12.78 7.99
CA SER A 22 10.33 12.73 8.39
C SER A 22 10.60 11.52 9.26
N GLY A 23 11.86 11.10 9.28
CA GLY A 23 12.30 9.93 10.00
C GLY A 23 13.78 9.63 9.81
N ARG A 24 14.15 8.41 10.18
CA ARG A 24 15.52 7.91 10.10
C ARG A 24 15.55 6.52 9.48
N VAL A 25 16.54 6.27 8.64
CA VAL A 25 16.93 4.94 8.19
C VAL A 25 18.10 4.48 9.04
N VAL A 26 17.94 3.35 9.72
CA VAL A 26 18.97 2.75 10.57
C VAL A 26 19.48 1.48 9.92
N PHE A 27 20.78 1.41 9.65
CA PHE A 27 21.43 0.22 9.10
C PHE A 27 22.47 -0.33 10.08
N SER A 28 22.33 -1.59 10.46
CA SER A 28 23.22 -2.27 11.39
C SER A 28 23.87 -3.47 10.72
N THR A 29 25.18 -3.62 10.86
CA THR A 29 25.91 -4.77 10.31
C THR A 29 27.03 -5.23 11.22
N ALA A 30 27.14 -6.53 11.44
CA ALA A 30 28.23 -7.15 12.21
C ALA A 30 29.46 -7.50 11.35
N SER A 31 29.35 -7.39 10.02
CA SER A 31 30.43 -7.69 9.07
C SER A 31 30.53 -6.60 8.00
N GLN A 32 31.69 -6.49 7.37
CA GLN A 32 31.90 -5.52 6.30
C GLN A 32 30.94 -5.77 5.13
N GLN A 33 30.27 -4.71 4.67
CA GLN A 33 29.35 -4.72 3.55
C GLN A 33 29.92 -3.94 2.36
N ASN A 34 29.55 -4.38 1.16
CA ASN A 34 29.94 -3.75 -0.10
C ASN A 34 28.71 -3.37 -0.95
N PRO A 35 27.83 -2.48 -0.45
CA PRO A 35 26.71 -2.01 -1.24
C PRO A 35 27.21 -1.16 -2.42
N ARG A 36 26.41 -1.11 -3.50
CA ARG A 36 26.59 -0.12 -4.57
C ARG A 36 25.93 1.21 -4.19
N TRP A 37 24.84 1.10 -3.45
CA TRP A 37 24.01 2.19 -2.97
C TRP A 37 23.10 1.77 -1.81
N ILE A 38 22.63 2.79 -1.08
CA ILE A 38 21.54 2.75 -0.11
C ILE A 38 20.60 3.90 -0.43
N ASP A 39 19.33 3.59 -0.66
CA ASP A 39 18.30 4.57 -1.01
C ASP A 39 17.12 4.48 -0.04
N VAL A 40 16.44 5.61 0.15
CA VAL A 40 15.12 5.69 0.78
C VAL A 40 14.12 6.16 -0.26
N GLN A 41 12.99 5.48 -0.34
CA GLN A 41 11.97 5.68 -1.36
C GLN A 41 10.61 5.94 -0.71
N LEU A 42 9.85 6.87 -1.24
CA LEU A 42 8.47 7.15 -0.88
C LEU A 42 7.55 6.58 -1.95
N HIS A 43 6.62 5.72 -1.53
CA HIS A 43 5.64 5.09 -2.39
C HIS A 43 4.23 5.38 -1.91
N GLY A 44 3.32 5.51 -2.87
CA GLY A 44 1.89 5.63 -2.65
C GLY A 44 1.17 5.05 -3.85
N ARG A 45 0.36 4.00 -3.66
CA ARG A 45 -0.27 3.29 -4.77
C ARG A 45 -1.71 2.91 -4.46
N SER A 46 -2.56 2.97 -5.48
CA SER A 46 -3.84 2.29 -5.49
C SER A 46 -3.72 1.01 -6.28
N HIS A 47 -4.32 -0.05 -5.77
CA HIS A 47 -4.43 -1.34 -6.44
C HIS A 47 -5.90 -1.75 -6.46
N THR A 48 -6.39 -2.22 -7.60
CA THR A 48 -7.73 -2.81 -7.72
C THR A 48 -7.63 -4.19 -8.35
N PHE A 49 -8.46 -5.11 -7.85
CA PHE A 49 -8.55 -6.48 -8.32
C PHE A 49 -9.98 -7.01 -8.21
N PHE A 50 -10.49 -7.58 -9.29
CA PHE A 50 -11.73 -8.33 -9.28
C PHE A 50 -11.72 -9.41 -10.36
N THR A 51 -12.61 -10.39 -10.21
CA THR A 51 -12.78 -11.44 -11.21
C THR A 51 -14.19 -11.43 -11.74
N ARG A 52 -14.35 -11.86 -13.00
CA ARG A 52 -15.66 -12.01 -13.65
C ARG A 52 -15.72 -13.38 -14.31
N GLN A 53 -16.87 -14.04 -14.23
CA GLN A 53 -17.14 -15.20 -15.09
C GLN A 53 -17.59 -14.69 -16.46
N GLU A 54 -16.91 -15.13 -17.50
CA GLU A 54 -17.26 -14.86 -18.89
C GLU A 54 -17.50 -16.20 -19.59
N SER A 55 -18.45 -16.24 -20.52
CA SER A 55 -18.79 -17.47 -21.23
C SER A 55 -18.70 -17.24 -22.73
N GLU A 56 -18.02 -18.14 -23.41
CA GLU A 56 -17.90 -18.16 -24.87
C GLU A 56 -18.63 -19.39 -25.40
N THR A 57 -19.53 -19.20 -26.36
CA THR A 57 -20.17 -20.31 -27.07
C THR A 57 -19.55 -20.45 -28.45
N LYS A 58 -19.01 -21.64 -28.74
CA LYS A 58 -18.49 -22.00 -30.07
C LYS A 58 -19.43 -23.01 -30.70
N THR A 59 -19.92 -22.70 -31.90
CA THR A 59 -20.75 -23.62 -32.69
C THR A 59 -19.92 -24.23 -33.80
N ASN A 60 -19.89 -25.57 -33.87
CA ASN A 60 -19.16 -26.27 -34.92
C ASN A 60 -19.94 -26.29 -36.25
N SER A 61 -19.33 -26.79 -37.32
CA SER A 61 -19.97 -26.90 -38.65
C SER A 61 -21.18 -27.83 -38.70
N LYS A 62 -21.42 -28.65 -37.66
CA LYS A 62 -22.60 -29.51 -37.51
C LYS A 62 -23.74 -28.84 -36.75
N GLY A 63 -23.57 -27.58 -36.29
CA GLY A 63 -24.56 -26.85 -35.50
C GLY A 63 -24.53 -27.17 -34.00
N GLU A 64 -23.59 -28.00 -33.53
CA GLU A 64 -23.44 -28.29 -32.11
C GLU A 64 -22.70 -27.14 -31.44
N SER A 65 -23.26 -26.63 -30.34
CA SER A 65 -22.69 -25.50 -29.60
C SER A 65 -22.08 -25.97 -28.27
N GLU A 66 -20.84 -25.59 -28.02
CA GLU A 66 -20.17 -25.77 -26.74
C GLU A 66 -20.00 -24.40 -26.07
N THR A 67 -20.59 -24.22 -24.89
CA THR A 67 -20.34 -23.03 -24.06
C THR A 67 -19.26 -23.33 -23.04
N LYS A 68 -18.19 -22.55 -23.06
CA LYS A 68 -17.13 -22.60 -22.04
C LYS A 68 -17.21 -21.36 -21.18
N THR A 69 -17.28 -21.56 -19.87
CA THR A 69 -17.17 -20.50 -18.89
C THR A 69 -15.75 -20.42 -18.37
N HIS A 70 -15.18 -19.23 -18.34
CA HIS A 70 -13.84 -18.96 -17.86
C HIS A 70 -13.86 -17.77 -16.89
N THR A 71 -12.98 -17.81 -15.89
CA THR A 71 -12.79 -16.70 -14.96
C THR A 71 -11.77 -15.72 -15.52
N VAL A 72 -12.19 -14.48 -15.71
CA VAL A 72 -11.34 -13.37 -16.16
C VAL A 72 -10.92 -12.54 -14.96
N HIS A 73 -9.62 -12.25 -14.89
CA HIS A 73 -9.01 -11.48 -13.81
C HIS A 73 -8.73 -10.06 -14.29
N TYR A 74 -9.29 -9.07 -13.60
CA TYR A 74 -9.10 -7.66 -13.86
C TYR A 74 -8.24 -7.05 -12.74
N THR A 75 -7.15 -6.40 -13.13
CA THR A 75 -6.21 -5.77 -12.21
C THR A 75 -5.80 -4.40 -12.73
N ALA A 76 -5.76 -3.38 -11.87
CA ALA A 76 -5.15 -2.10 -12.19
C ALA A 76 -4.33 -1.57 -11.01
N THR A 77 -3.26 -0.82 -11.31
CA THR A 77 -2.43 -0.16 -10.31
C THR A 77 -2.17 1.27 -10.74
N ALA A 78 -2.41 2.23 -9.85
CA ALA A 78 -2.09 3.65 -10.06
C ALA A 78 -1.05 4.11 -9.03
N LYS A 79 -0.08 4.91 -9.46
CA LYS A 79 0.93 5.51 -8.57
C LYS A 79 0.55 6.95 -8.23
N HIS A 80 0.54 7.27 -6.95
CA HIS A 80 0.30 8.61 -6.41
C HIS A 80 1.59 9.27 -5.92
N LEU A 81 2.51 8.47 -5.39
CA LEU A 81 3.84 8.89 -4.96
C LEU A 81 4.87 7.85 -5.44
N ASP A 82 5.98 8.32 -5.99
CA ASP A 82 7.12 7.49 -6.42
C ASP A 82 8.37 8.38 -6.48
N THR A 83 9.02 8.55 -5.33
CA THR A 83 10.19 9.42 -5.19
C THR A 83 11.30 8.69 -4.45
N ALA A 84 12.56 8.85 -4.86
CA ALA A 84 13.70 8.24 -4.20
C ALA A 84 14.76 9.29 -3.84
N VAL A 85 15.39 9.13 -2.67
CA VAL A 85 16.51 9.95 -2.21
C VAL A 85 17.70 9.02 -1.90
N PRO A 86 18.89 9.31 -2.45
CA PRO A 86 20.08 8.55 -2.13
C PRO A 86 20.57 8.87 -0.71
N LEU A 87 20.79 7.84 0.10
CA LEU A 87 21.38 7.96 1.44
C LEU A 87 22.89 7.72 1.42
N TRP A 88 23.31 6.77 0.58
CA TRP A 88 24.71 6.44 0.38
C TRP A 88 24.93 5.94 -1.05
N ARG A 89 26.00 6.39 -1.69
CA ARG A 89 26.44 5.89 -3.01
C ARG A 89 27.90 5.49 -2.91
N LYS A 90 28.24 4.39 -3.56
CA LYS A 90 29.63 3.95 -3.65
C LYS A 90 30.42 4.90 -4.54
N THR A 91 31.33 5.67 -3.94
CA THR A 91 32.13 6.68 -4.65
C THR A 91 33.32 6.08 -5.42
N ASP A 92 33.98 5.07 -4.86
CA ASP A 92 35.10 4.37 -5.48
C ASP A 92 35.03 2.85 -5.30
N LYS A 93 35.96 2.10 -5.92
CA LYS A 93 35.99 0.62 -5.82
C LYS A 93 36.33 0.13 -4.41
N ALA A 94 36.98 0.93 -3.58
CA ALA A 94 37.45 0.58 -2.24
C ALA A 94 36.42 0.85 -1.15
N ALA A 95 35.43 1.72 -1.38
CA ALA A 95 34.42 2.12 -0.40
C ALA A 95 33.59 0.92 0.07
N ARG A 96 33.54 0.74 1.39
CA ARG A 96 32.82 -0.32 2.10
C ARG A 96 32.14 0.28 3.32
N LEU A 97 31.09 -0.37 3.78
CA LEU A 97 30.54 -0.12 5.11
C LEU A 97 31.17 -1.12 6.07
N LEU A 98 31.84 -0.62 7.09
CA LEU A 98 32.47 -1.43 8.12
C LEU A 98 31.39 -1.94 9.11
N PRO A 99 31.70 -2.95 9.93
CA PRO A 99 30.84 -3.34 11.04
C PRO A 99 30.49 -2.12 11.91
N GLY A 100 29.21 -1.97 12.23
CA GLY A 100 28.71 -0.83 12.98
C GLY A 100 27.24 -0.52 12.71
N LYS A 101 26.82 0.63 13.23
CA LYS A 101 25.48 1.19 13.08
C LYS A 101 25.57 2.51 12.34
N TYR A 102 24.77 2.65 11.29
CA TYR A 102 24.65 3.84 10.46
C TYR A 102 23.24 4.39 10.56
N GLU A 103 23.10 5.71 10.64
CA GLU A 103 21.81 6.38 10.68
C GLU A 103 21.79 7.51 9.67
N TRP A 104 20.77 7.55 8.83
CA TRP A 104 20.52 8.65 7.89
C TRP A 104 19.14 9.23 8.14
N GLN A 105 19.06 10.54 8.27
CA GLN A 105 17.77 11.23 8.33
C GLN A 105 17.18 11.32 6.94
N PHE A 106 15.86 11.20 6.84
CA PHE A 106 15.13 11.43 5.61
C PHE A 106 13.93 12.34 5.88
N TRP A 107 13.50 13.02 4.84
CA TRP A 107 12.21 13.68 4.82
C TRP A 107 11.66 13.72 3.40
N PHE A 108 10.34 13.76 3.30
CA PHE A 108 9.61 13.95 2.06
C PHE A 108 8.50 14.97 2.28
N GLN A 109 8.32 15.85 1.30
CA GLN A 109 7.20 16.79 1.28
C GLN A 109 6.04 16.13 0.52
N LEU A 110 4.93 15.87 1.19
CA LEU A 110 3.73 15.39 0.49
C LEU A 110 3.19 16.51 -0.41
N PRO A 111 2.72 16.18 -1.64
CA PRO A 111 2.03 17.14 -2.49
C PRO A 111 0.86 17.79 -1.77
N CYS A 112 0.63 19.08 -2.02
CA CYS A 112 -0.57 19.78 -1.55
C CYS A 112 -1.81 19.41 -2.37
N SER A 113 -1.65 18.76 -3.52
CA SER A 113 -2.76 18.18 -4.28
C SER A 113 -3.45 17.08 -3.46
N VAL A 114 -4.73 16.83 -3.75
CA VAL A 114 -5.51 15.79 -3.07
C VAL A 114 -4.87 14.42 -3.33
N LEU A 115 -4.26 13.84 -2.29
CA LEU A 115 -3.93 12.42 -2.23
C LEU A 115 -5.17 11.64 -1.77
N PRO A 116 -5.47 10.49 -2.38
CA PRO A 116 -6.56 9.66 -1.88
C PRO A 116 -6.27 9.18 -0.45
N PRO A 117 -7.32 9.02 0.40
CA PRO A 117 -7.15 8.43 1.72
C PRO A 117 -6.59 7.00 1.62
N SER A 118 -5.86 6.59 2.67
CA SER A 118 -5.55 5.18 2.87
C SER A 118 -6.84 4.35 2.95
N PHE A 119 -6.86 3.21 2.28
CA PHE A 119 -8.06 2.40 2.15
C PHE A 119 -7.73 0.92 2.01
N GLU A 120 -8.52 0.07 2.64
CA GLU A 120 -8.45 -1.38 2.51
C GLU A 120 -9.86 -1.92 2.23
N GLY A 121 -10.00 -2.70 1.15
CA GLY A 121 -11.27 -3.32 0.80
C GLY A 121 -11.07 -4.62 0.01
N ASN A 122 -12.17 -5.33 -0.23
CA ASN A 122 -12.13 -6.66 -0.88
C ASN A 122 -11.61 -6.62 -2.31
N ASN A 123 -11.85 -5.50 -3.03
CA ASN A 123 -11.51 -5.35 -4.44
C ASN A 123 -10.35 -4.40 -4.70
N GLY A 124 -9.63 -4.01 -3.66
CA GLY A 124 -8.51 -3.08 -3.80
C GLY A 124 -8.10 -2.38 -2.53
N ASN A 125 -6.99 -1.68 -2.61
CA ASN A 125 -6.43 -0.89 -1.51
C ASN A 125 -5.72 0.35 -2.03
N ILE A 126 -5.48 1.28 -1.10
CA ILE A 126 -4.66 2.48 -1.30
C ILE A 126 -3.67 2.51 -0.13
N ARG A 127 -2.41 2.24 -0.44
CA ARG A 127 -1.34 2.08 0.57
C ARG A 127 -0.20 3.04 0.29
N TYR A 128 0.39 3.54 1.37
CA TYR A 128 1.54 4.42 1.35
C TYR A 128 2.62 3.88 2.27
N TRP A 129 3.88 3.95 1.83
CA TRP A 129 5.00 3.44 2.62
C TRP A 129 6.30 4.12 2.23
N VAL A 130 7.25 4.09 3.16
CA VAL A 130 8.65 4.42 2.92
C VAL A 130 9.45 3.12 2.87
N ARG A 131 10.25 2.96 1.83
CA ARG A 131 11.06 1.78 1.55
C ARG A 131 12.54 2.16 1.60
N ALA A 132 13.30 1.59 2.53
CA ALA A 132 14.75 1.68 2.57
C ALA A 132 15.38 0.43 1.95
N GLU A 133 16.39 0.60 1.11
CA GLU A 133 16.98 -0.50 0.36
C GLU A 133 18.50 -0.40 0.29
N VAL A 134 19.18 -1.48 0.69
CA VAL A 134 20.63 -1.67 0.59
C VAL A 134 20.91 -2.66 -0.53
N SER A 135 21.58 -2.19 -1.57
CA SER A 135 21.98 -3.04 -2.69
C SER A 135 22.99 -4.12 -2.28
N ARG A 136 22.83 -5.34 -2.79
CA ARG A 136 23.82 -6.42 -2.66
C ARG A 136 24.23 -6.95 -4.03
N SER A 137 25.52 -7.25 -4.21
CA SER A 137 26.07 -7.61 -5.54
C SER A 137 25.78 -9.05 -5.98
N TRP A 138 25.58 -9.98 -5.04
CA TRP A 138 25.40 -11.43 -5.33
C TRP A 138 24.29 -12.06 -4.50
N LYS A 139 23.42 -11.23 -3.94
CA LYS A 139 22.27 -11.61 -3.10
C LYS A 139 21.15 -10.62 -3.37
N PHE A 140 19.90 -10.96 -3.07
CA PHE A 140 18.77 -10.02 -3.10
C PHE A 140 19.09 -8.76 -2.31
N ASN A 141 18.50 -7.61 -2.55
CA ASN A 141 18.77 -6.44 -1.71
C ASN A 141 18.25 -6.65 -0.27
N ILE A 142 18.79 -5.90 0.69
CA ILE A 142 18.21 -5.83 2.03
C ILE A 142 17.21 -4.69 1.99
N VAL A 143 15.98 -4.95 2.38
CA VAL A 143 14.87 -3.99 2.25
C VAL A 143 14.14 -3.95 3.57
N ASP A 144 13.71 -2.76 3.96
CA ASP A 144 12.68 -2.57 4.96
C ASP A 144 11.64 -1.59 4.44
N GLU A 145 10.39 -1.84 4.78
CA GLU A 145 9.24 -1.03 4.38
C GLU A 145 8.42 -0.68 5.63
N SER A 146 8.20 0.61 5.83
CA SER A 146 7.33 1.11 6.89
C SER A 146 6.15 1.86 6.27
N SER A 147 4.95 1.37 6.55
CA SER A 147 3.70 1.96 6.06
C SER A 147 3.29 3.17 6.88
N PHE A 148 2.59 4.10 6.23
CA PHE A 148 1.96 5.24 6.89
C PHE A 148 0.58 5.47 6.25
N GLU A 149 -0.27 6.21 6.94
CA GLU A 149 -1.63 6.47 6.49
C GLU A 149 -1.81 7.91 6.00
N ILE A 150 -2.62 8.07 4.95
CA ILE A 150 -3.14 9.37 4.53
C ILE A 150 -4.58 9.48 5.02
N ALA A 151 -4.81 10.41 5.94
CA ALA A 151 -6.14 10.77 6.43
C ALA A 151 -6.37 12.27 6.16
N PRO A 152 -7.09 12.64 5.08
CA PRO A 152 -7.43 14.03 4.87
C PRO A 152 -8.38 14.52 5.97
N PHE A 153 -8.30 15.81 6.30
CA PHE A 153 -9.30 16.45 7.14
C PHE A 153 -10.63 16.48 6.38
N LEU A 154 -11.60 15.68 6.81
CA LEU A 154 -12.95 15.69 6.28
C LEU A 154 -13.85 16.48 7.23
N ASP A 155 -14.19 17.71 6.87
CA ASP A 155 -15.20 18.46 7.60
C ASP A 155 -16.60 18.06 7.13
N LEU A 156 -17.24 17.16 7.87
CA LEU A 156 -18.61 16.70 7.59
C LEU A 156 -19.63 17.86 7.59
N ASN A 157 -19.35 18.98 8.27
CA ASN A 157 -20.25 20.14 8.25
C ASN A 157 -20.34 20.78 6.86
N THR A 158 -19.33 20.58 6.01
CA THR A 158 -19.31 21.06 4.61
C THR A 158 -20.10 20.16 3.67
N MET A 159 -20.47 18.95 4.10
CA MET A 159 -21.21 17.99 3.28
C MET A 159 -22.71 18.04 3.59
N PRO A 160 -23.57 18.54 2.68
CA PRO A 160 -25.02 18.60 2.93
C PRO A 160 -25.63 17.22 3.24
N ILE A 161 -25.16 16.17 2.55
CA ILE A 161 -25.67 14.80 2.72
C ILE A 161 -25.36 14.21 4.10
N ALA A 162 -24.28 14.65 4.76
CA ALA A 162 -23.95 14.20 6.12
C ALA A 162 -24.90 14.76 7.17
N ARG A 163 -25.70 15.78 6.82
CA ARG A 163 -26.76 16.34 7.68
C ARG A 163 -28.11 15.65 7.47
N THR A 164 -28.27 14.91 6.38
CA THR A 164 -29.50 14.16 6.12
C THR A 164 -29.49 12.94 7.04
N PRO A 165 -30.50 12.74 7.89
CA PRO A 165 -30.62 11.49 8.63
C PRO A 165 -30.64 10.33 7.64
N LEU A 166 -29.86 9.29 7.91
CA LEU A 166 -29.95 8.04 7.17
C LEU A 166 -31.31 7.42 7.51
N ASP A 167 -32.31 7.66 6.66
CA ASP A 167 -33.60 6.97 6.76
C ASP A 167 -33.49 5.66 6.01
N GLY A 168 -33.20 4.58 6.73
CA GLY A 168 -32.98 3.27 6.15
C GLY A 168 -32.75 2.23 7.22
N PHE A 169 -33.83 1.64 7.74
CA PHE A 169 -33.75 0.43 8.53
C PHE A 169 -33.88 -0.78 7.60
N ALA A 170 -32.92 -1.71 7.66
CA ALA A 170 -32.99 -2.96 6.92
C ALA A 170 -33.22 -4.10 7.91
N VAL A 171 -34.45 -4.64 7.95
CA VAL A 171 -34.76 -5.80 8.78
C VAL A 171 -34.36 -7.06 8.03
N LYS A 172 -33.37 -7.78 8.53
CA LYS A 172 -33.07 -9.14 8.07
C LYS A 172 -33.60 -10.14 9.07
N ASN A 173 -34.60 -10.93 8.67
CA ASN A 173 -35.04 -12.09 9.44
C ASN A 173 -33.92 -13.14 9.44
N LEU A 174 -33.37 -13.46 10.61
CA LEU A 174 -32.40 -14.55 10.76
C LEU A 174 -33.16 -15.83 11.14
N GLY A 175 -33.03 -16.87 10.31
CA GLY A 175 -33.66 -18.18 10.60
C GLY A 175 -34.08 -18.99 9.38
N CYS A 176 -34.15 -20.31 9.56
CA CYS A 176 -34.83 -21.26 8.66
C CYS A 176 -36.20 -21.61 9.26
N CYS A 177 -37.12 -22.23 8.51
CA CYS A 177 -38.56 -22.29 8.82
C CYS A 177 -38.96 -22.74 10.24
N CYS A 178 -38.08 -23.44 10.99
CA CYS A 178 -38.33 -23.92 12.35
C CYS A 178 -37.71 -23.05 13.47
N PHE A 179 -36.86 -22.06 13.16
CA PHE A 179 -36.16 -21.24 14.16
C PHE A 179 -36.10 -19.77 13.72
N ARG A 180 -37.12 -18.98 14.08
CA ARG A 180 -37.04 -17.51 13.96
C ARG A 180 -36.21 -16.97 15.12
N ASN A 181 -34.98 -16.57 14.85
CA ASN A 181 -34.12 -15.94 15.85
C ASN A 181 -34.11 -14.43 15.63
N GLY A 182 -35.15 -13.76 16.13
CA GLY A 182 -35.17 -12.32 16.42
C GLY A 182 -34.96 -11.37 15.25
N ASN A 183 -35.12 -10.08 15.55
CA ASN A 183 -34.79 -8.98 14.66
C ASN A 183 -33.44 -8.40 15.10
N VAL A 184 -32.59 -8.06 14.13
CA VAL A 184 -31.44 -7.17 14.37
C VAL A 184 -31.77 -5.86 13.68
N GLU A 185 -31.91 -4.80 14.48
CA GLU A 185 -32.09 -3.43 14.00
C GLU A 185 -30.71 -2.76 13.98
N ALA A 186 -30.42 -1.99 12.94
CA ALA A 186 -29.20 -1.19 12.77
C ALA A 186 -29.57 0.28 12.72
#